data_AF-A0A0S7ZJH0-F1
#
_entry.id   AF-A0A0S7ZJH0-F1
#
_cell.length_a   1.000
_cell.length_b   1.000
_cell.length_c   1.000
_cell.angle_alpha   90.00
_cell.angle_beta   90.00
_cell.angle_gamma   90.00
#
_symmetry.space_group_name_H-M   'P 1'
#
loop_
_entity.id
_entity.type
_entity.pdbx_description
1 polymer ?
#
loop_
_entity_poly.entity_id
_entity_poly.type
_entity_poly.pdbx_seq_one_letter_code
_entity_poly.pdbx_strand_id
1 'polypeptide(L)'
;MGPGGKQIQSFWTFSMGINKESKNKVKAWHVLTYLTGKDAMQAFADRTQWPNVTMRSVLYSDVLVRKYGEEEIRLNEESILEADPYYFPYIPELTEYADKIGTAASRAIAGADIDAILMELQTWALGRMFKAGYYK
;
A
#
# COMPACT_ATOMS: atom_id res chain seq x y z
N MET A 1 -16.01 -2.69 -8.38
CA MET A 1 -16.32 -3.91 -7.60
C MET A 1 -15.48 -5.04 -8.15
N GLY A 2 -14.91 -5.88 -7.28
CA GLY A 2 -14.20 -7.08 -7.69
C GLY A 2 -15.16 -8.20 -8.15
N PRO A 3 -14.63 -9.33 -8.66
CA PRO A 3 -15.44 -10.45 -9.17
C PRO A 3 -16.46 -11.01 -8.17
N GLY A 4 -16.22 -10.85 -6.86
CA GLY A 4 -17.13 -11.27 -5.79
C GLY A 4 -18.23 -10.25 -5.43
N GLY A 5 -18.45 -9.20 -6.23
CA GLY A 5 -19.47 -8.17 -5.95
C GLY A 5 -19.16 -7.26 -4.75
N LYS A 6 -17.95 -7.36 -4.18
CA LYS A 6 -17.47 -6.51 -3.09
C LYS A 6 -16.57 -5.40 -3.62
N GLN A 7 -16.46 -4.30 -2.88
CA GLN A 7 -15.42 -3.30 -3.15
C GLN A 7 -14.04 -3.93 -2.90
N ILE A 8 -13.06 -3.57 -3.73
CA ILE A 8 -11.67 -4.00 -3.51
C ILE A 8 -11.14 -3.13 -2.38
N GLN A 9 -10.73 -3.75 -1.29
CA GLN A 9 -10.04 -3.07 -0.21
C GLN A 9 -8.61 -2.76 -0.67
N SER A 10 -8.19 -1.49 -0.58
CA SER A 10 -6.84 -1.06 -0.92
C SER A 10 -6.28 -0.27 0.24
N PHE A 11 -5.32 -0.87 0.94
CA PHE A 11 -4.59 -0.23 2.03
C PHE A 11 -3.16 0.01 1.58
N TRP A 12 -2.71 1.24 1.72
CA TRP A 12 -1.34 1.61 1.43
C TRP A 12 -0.86 2.63 2.46
N THR A 13 0.42 2.60 2.78
CA THR A 13 1.04 3.57 3.67
C THR A 13 2.41 3.98 3.12
N PHE A 14 2.76 5.25 3.27
CA PHE A 14 4.13 5.68 3.03
C PHE A 14 4.98 5.35 4.26
N SER A 15 6.04 4.59 4.04
CA SER A 15 7.04 4.28 5.07
C SER A 15 8.39 4.89 4.70
N MET A 16 9.16 5.28 5.71
CA MET A 16 10.53 5.75 5.54
C MET A 16 11.51 4.72 6.10
N GLY A 17 12.60 4.47 5.37
CA GLY A 17 13.62 3.50 5.75
C GLY A 17 15.02 4.09 5.76
N ILE A 18 15.91 3.48 6.54
CA ILE A 18 17.34 3.81 6.55
C ILE A 18 18.08 2.79 5.71
N ASN A 19 18.86 3.25 4.73
CA ASN A 19 19.73 2.37 3.95
C ASN A 19 20.67 1.59 4.89
N LYS A 20 20.69 0.25 4.74
CA LYS A 20 21.53 -0.67 5.52
C LYS A 20 23.01 -0.29 5.50
N GLU A 21 23.51 0.24 4.40
CA GLU A 21 24.90 0.62 4.20
C GLU A 21 25.24 2.03 4.72
N SER A 22 24.25 2.76 5.25
CA SER A 22 24.49 4.11 5.79
C SER A 22 25.49 4.06 6.95
N LYS A 23 26.47 4.97 6.93
CA LYS A 23 27.42 5.22 8.03
C LYS A 23 26.85 6.15 9.11
N ASN A 24 25.70 6.79 8.86
CA ASN A 24 25.08 7.79 9.73
C ASN A 24 23.72 7.33 10.30
N LYS A 25 23.57 6.05 10.64
CA LYS A 25 22.29 5.44 11.02
C LYS A 25 21.59 6.17 12.18
N VAL A 26 22.33 6.54 13.23
CA VAL A 26 21.76 7.23 14.41
C VAL A 26 21.23 8.62 14.05
N LYS A 27 21.99 9.39 13.24
CA LYS A 27 21.54 10.71 12.78
C LYS A 27 20.31 10.61 11.88
N ALA A 28 20.30 9.63 10.96
CA ALA A 28 19.14 9.36 10.12
C ALA A 28 17.92 8.94 10.96
N TRP A 29 18.12 8.11 11.98
CA TRP A 29 17.06 7.70 12.90
C TRP A 29 16.42 8.89 13.60
N HIS A 30 17.20 9.84 14.14
CA HIS A 30 16.65 11.04 14.78
C HIS A 30 15.76 11.84 13.83
N VAL A 31 16.17 12.01 12.57
CA VAL A 31 15.37 12.70 11.56
C VAL A 31 14.07 11.94 11.29
N LEU A 32 14.13 10.62 11.10
CA LEU A 32 12.93 9.82 10.86
C LEU A 32 11.98 9.89 12.05
N THR A 33 12.46 9.73 13.29
CA THR A 33 11.62 9.82 14.49
C THR A 33 10.97 11.18 14.67
N TYR A 34 11.65 12.25 14.25
CA TYR A 34 11.06 13.58 14.25
C TYR A 34 9.92 13.69 13.23
N LEU A 35 10.17 13.24 11.99
CA LEU A 35 9.20 13.32 10.89
C LEU A 35 8.01 12.36 11.04
N THR A 36 8.19 11.23 11.73
CA THR A 36 7.11 10.26 12.02
C THR A 36 6.59 10.33 13.44
N GLY A 37 7.03 11.35 14.21
CA GLY A 37 6.59 11.54 15.59
C GLY A 37 5.15 12.04 15.67
N LYS A 38 4.59 12.00 16.88
CA LYS A 38 3.22 12.45 17.16
C LYS A 38 2.98 13.89 16.69
N ASP A 39 3.92 14.80 16.96
CA ASP A 39 3.78 16.21 16.63
C ASP A 39 3.76 16.45 15.11
N ALA A 40 4.62 15.75 14.36
CA ALA A 40 4.63 15.81 12.90
C ALA A 40 3.34 15.21 12.32
N MET A 41 2.86 14.11 12.90
CA MET A 41 1.59 13.49 12.48
C MET A 41 0.39 14.39 12.79
N GLN A 42 0.38 15.07 13.95
CA GLN A 42 -0.66 16.04 14.30
C GLN A 42 -0.63 17.23 13.33
N ALA A 43 0.54 17.79 13.05
CA ALA A 43 0.67 18.88 12.07
C ALA A 43 0.20 18.46 10.66
N PHE A 44 0.45 17.21 10.27
CA PHE A 44 -0.07 16.64 9.03
C PHE A 44 -1.60 16.53 9.06
N ALA A 45 -2.19 16.02 10.14
CA ALA A 45 -3.63 15.94 10.33
C ALA A 45 -4.28 17.33 10.32
N ASP A 46 -3.69 18.31 11.01
CA ASP A 46 -4.21 19.68 11.06
C ASP A 46 -4.26 20.34 9.69
N ARG A 47 -3.21 20.12 8.88
CA ARG A 47 -3.07 20.73 7.55
C ARG A 47 -3.90 20.04 6.47
N THR A 48 -3.84 18.72 6.43
CA THR A 48 -4.42 17.93 5.33
C THR A 48 -5.80 17.40 5.67
N GLN A 49 -6.08 17.26 6.96
CA GLN A 49 -7.25 16.60 7.51
C GLN A 49 -7.44 15.21 6.87
N TRP A 50 -6.35 14.48 6.69
CA TRP A 50 -6.37 13.13 6.13
C TRP A 50 -6.98 12.15 7.15
N PRO A 51 -8.00 11.35 6.78
CA PRO A 51 -8.74 10.52 7.74
C PRO A 51 -8.00 9.22 8.15
N ASN A 52 -6.82 8.97 7.58
CA ASN A 52 -6.08 7.71 7.71
C ASN A 52 -4.65 7.93 8.23
N VAL A 53 -4.50 8.74 9.29
CA VAL A 53 -3.19 8.90 9.95
C VAL A 53 -2.80 7.62 10.69
N THR A 54 -1.51 7.30 10.72
CA THR A 54 -1.01 6.02 11.25
C THR A 54 -0.81 5.99 12.76
N MET A 55 -1.30 7.01 13.48
CA MET A 55 -1.25 7.08 14.94
C MET A 55 -2.65 7.27 15.50
N ARG A 56 -3.14 6.27 16.24
CA ARG A 56 -4.47 6.31 16.87
C ARG A 56 -4.70 7.55 17.74
N SER A 57 -3.67 7.98 18.49
CA SER A 57 -3.76 9.18 19.33
C SER A 57 -3.94 10.50 18.55
N VAL A 58 -3.70 10.48 17.24
CA VAL A 58 -3.94 11.62 16.33
C VAL A 58 -5.21 11.40 15.50
N LEU A 59 -5.54 10.14 15.20
CA LEU A 59 -6.73 9.76 14.44
C LEU A 59 -8.03 10.33 15.05
N TYR A 60 -8.13 10.32 16.38
CA TYR A 60 -9.26 10.88 17.15
C TYR A 60 -9.03 12.33 17.61
N SER A 61 -8.12 13.06 16.97
CA SER A 61 -7.91 14.48 17.28
C SER A 61 -9.11 15.32 16.86
N ASP A 62 -9.33 16.44 17.58
CA ASP A 62 -10.42 17.38 17.32
C ASP A 62 -10.57 17.76 15.84
N VAL A 63 -9.46 17.97 15.13
CA VAL A 63 -9.51 18.41 13.73
C VAL A 63 -10.14 17.35 12.81
N LEU A 64 -9.88 16.07 13.07
CA LEU A 64 -10.41 14.97 12.27
C LEU A 64 -11.84 14.63 12.71
N VAL A 65 -12.09 14.57 14.03
CA VAL A 65 -13.42 14.29 14.58
C VAL A 65 -14.42 15.38 14.18
N ARG A 66 -14.04 16.66 14.20
CA ARG A 66 -14.93 17.75 13.75
C ARG A 66 -15.26 17.69 12.25
N LYS A 67 -14.35 17.15 11.44
CA LYS A 67 -14.54 17.07 9.97
C LYS A 67 -15.38 15.86 9.55
N TYR A 68 -15.09 14.70 10.12
CA TYR A 68 -15.67 13.43 9.69
C TYR A 68 -16.72 12.87 10.64
N GLY A 69 -16.69 13.29 11.91
CA GLY A 69 -17.47 12.66 12.99
C GLY A 69 -16.70 11.50 13.61
N GLU A 70 -16.92 11.28 14.91
CA GLU A 70 -16.25 10.22 15.67
C GLU A 70 -16.63 8.82 15.15
N GLU A 71 -17.89 8.63 14.77
CA GLU A 71 -18.38 7.36 14.23
C GLU A 71 -17.70 6.97 12.92
N GLU A 72 -17.52 7.92 12.01
CA GLU A 72 -16.85 7.66 10.73
C GLU A 72 -15.37 7.30 10.94
N ILE A 73 -14.71 7.98 11.87
CA ILE A 73 -13.32 7.68 12.25
C ILE A 73 -13.22 6.27 12.85
N ARG A 74 -14.17 5.89 13.70
CA ARG A 74 -14.24 4.55 14.30
C ARG A 74 -14.44 3.47 13.24
N LEU A 75 -15.43 3.63 12.36
CA LEU A 75 -15.70 2.69 11.27
C LEU A 75 -14.50 2.53 10.33
N ASN A 76 -13.77 3.61 10.08
CA ASN A 76 -12.56 3.57 9.29
C ASN A 76 -11.42 2.79 9.98
N GLU A 77 -11.20 3.01 11.29
CA GLU A 77 -10.25 2.21 12.09
C GLU A 77 -10.64 0.72 12.09
N GLU A 78 -11.91 0.41 12.32
CA GLU A 78 -12.44 -0.96 12.29
C GLU A 78 -12.26 -1.61 10.92
N SER A 79 -12.48 -0.87 9.83
CA SER A 79 -12.28 -1.39 8.48
C SER A 79 -10.86 -1.87 8.22
N ILE A 80 -9.86 -1.24 8.84
CA ILE A 80 -8.45 -1.64 8.73
C ILE A 80 -8.18 -2.89 9.58
N LEU A 81 -8.82 -3.01 10.74
CA LEU A 81 -8.63 -4.13 11.67
C LEU A 81 -9.37 -5.40 11.22
N GLU A 82 -10.54 -5.25 10.59
CA GLU A 82 -11.35 -6.35 10.06
C GLU A 82 -10.93 -6.77 8.64
N ALA A 83 -10.17 -5.93 7.96
CA ALA A 83 -9.69 -6.26 6.63
C ALA A 83 -8.85 -7.54 6.65
N ASP A 84 -9.09 -8.37 5.65
CA ASP A 84 -8.20 -9.46 5.24
C ASP A 84 -7.49 -9.01 3.95
N PRO A 85 -6.51 -8.09 4.04
CA PRO A 85 -5.88 -7.54 2.85
C PRO A 85 -5.15 -8.66 2.12
N TYR A 86 -5.50 -8.86 0.86
CA TYR A 86 -4.70 -9.69 -0.04
C TYR A 86 -3.30 -9.08 -0.16
N TYR A 87 -2.35 -9.72 0.51
CA TYR A 87 -0.97 -9.28 0.61
C TYR A 87 -0.28 -9.37 -0.76
N PHE A 88 0.31 -8.27 -1.23
CA PHE A 88 1.25 -8.33 -2.34
C PHE A 88 2.48 -9.16 -1.91
N PRO A 89 2.93 -10.15 -2.69
CA PRO A 89 4.05 -10.99 -2.26
C PRO A 89 5.35 -10.18 -2.15
N TYR A 90 5.97 -10.27 -0.96
CA TYR A 90 7.33 -9.87 -0.55
C TYR A 90 8.48 -10.44 -1.40
N ILE A 91 8.38 -10.47 -2.73
CA ILE A 91 9.44 -11.01 -3.60
C ILE A 91 10.24 -9.88 -4.29
N PRO A 92 11.55 -10.06 -4.52
CA PRO A 92 12.36 -9.07 -5.25
C PRO A 92 11.79 -8.70 -6.63
N GLU A 93 11.12 -9.66 -7.27
CA GLU A 93 10.50 -9.51 -8.59
C GLU A 93 9.19 -8.69 -8.58
N LEU A 94 8.63 -8.32 -7.43
CA LEU A 94 7.30 -7.72 -7.33
C LEU A 94 7.12 -6.51 -8.26
N THR A 95 8.16 -5.68 -8.40
CA THR A 95 8.14 -4.53 -9.31
C THR A 95 7.99 -4.95 -10.78
N GLU A 96 8.67 -6.01 -11.21
CA GLU A 96 8.53 -6.55 -12.57
C GLU A 96 7.11 -7.10 -12.79
N TYR A 97 6.55 -7.77 -11.78
CA TYR A 97 5.17 -8.27 -11.83
C TYR A 97 4.16 -7.14 -11.95
N ALA A 98 4.28 -6.10 -11.13
CA ALA A 98 3.37 -4.95 -11.15
C ALA A 98 3.38 -4.25 -12.51
N ASP A 99 4.56 -4.06 -13.12
CA ASP A 99 4.71 -3.47 -14.44
C ASP A 99 4.07 -4.34 -15.55
N LYS A 100 4.34 -5.65 -15.53
CA LYS A 100 3.78 -6.59 -16.52
C LYS A 100 2.25 -6.69 -16.41
N ILE A 101 1.71 -6.73 -15.19
CA ILE A 101 0.26 -6.72 -14.93
C ILE A 101 -0.36 -5.39 -15.39
N GLY A 102 0.27 -4.25 -15.10
CA GLY A 102 -0.20 -2.94 -15.54
C GLY A 102 -0.25 -2.83 -17.07
N THR A 103 0.78 -3.32 -17.75
CA THR A 103 0.81 -3.37 -19.22
C THR A 103 -0.28 -4.28 -19.78
N ALA A 104 -0.47 -5.46 -19.20
CA ALA A 104 -1.52 -6.40 -19.59
C ALA A 104 -2.92 -5.79 -19.42
N ALA A 105 -3.17 -5.13 -18.29
CA ALA A 105 -4.43 -4.43 -18.01
C ALA A 105 -4.68 -3.30 -19.03
N SER A 106 -3.65 -2.52 -19.37
CA SER A 106 -3.75 -1.48 -20.39
C SER A 106 -4.13 -2.04 -21.77
N ARG A 107 -3.53 -3.16 -22.18
CA ARG A 107 -3.87 -3.85 -23.43
C ARG A 107 -5.31 -4.37 -23.43
N ALA A 108 -5.77 -4.94 -22.31
CA ALA A 108 -7.14 -5.39 -22.15
C ALA A 108 -8.14 -4.24 -22.31
N ILE A 109 -7.86 -3.09 -21.68
CA ILE A 109 -8.67 -1.87 -21.82
C ILE A 109 -8.70 -1.37 -23.28
N ALA A 110 -7.59 -1.51 -24.00
CA ALA A 110 -7.49 -1.16 -25.42
C ALA A 110 -8.20 -2.15 -26.37
N GLY A 111 -8.87 -3.18 -25.85
CA GLY A 111 -9.68 -4.12 -26.63
C GLY A 111 -8.90 -5.30 -27.23
N ALA A 112 -7.69 -5.58 -26.75
CA ALA A 112 -6.99 -6.80 -27.12
C ALA A 112 -7.65 -8.06 -26.50
N ASP A 113 -7.40 -9.21 -27.12
CA ASP A 113 -7.94 -10.50 -26.67
C ASP A 113 -7.49 -10.84 -25.24
N ILE A 114 -8.47 -10.98 -24.35
CA ILE A 114 -8.26 -11.21 -22.91
C ILE A 114 -7.62 -12.56 -22.66
N ASP A 115 -8.04 -13.62 -23.36
CA ASP A 115 -7.52 -14.96 -23.13
C ASP A 115 -6.03 -15.05 -23.52
N ALA A 116 -5.68 -14.43 -24.66
CA ALA A 116 -4.29 -14.31 -25.09
C ALA A 116 -3.44 -13.52 -24.08
N ILE A 117 -3.96 -12.40 -23.55
CA ILE A 117 -3.27 -11.60 -22.53
C ILE A 117 -3.01 -12.40 -21.26
N LEU A 118 -4.04 -13.10 -20.76
CA LEU A 118 -3.93 -13.89 -19.53
C LEU A 118 -2.94 -15.05 -19.70
N MET A 119 -2.95 -15.71 -20.87
CA MET A 119 -2.01 -16.78 -21.18
C MET A 119 -0.56 -16.27 -21.26
N GLU A 120 -0.33 -15.12 -21.90
CA GLU A 120 1.00 -14.48 -21.96
C GLU A 120 1.48 -14.11 -20.55
N LEU A 121 0.62 -13.50 -19.74
CA LEU A 121 0.95 -13.08 -18.38
C LEU A 121 1.31 -14.28 -17.49
N GLN A 122 0.53 -15.36 -17.55
CA GLN A 122 0.79 -16.58 -16.81
C GLN A 122 2.10 -17.26 -17.24
N THR A 123 2.36 -17.33 -18.55
CA THR A 123 3.58 -17.93 -19.10
C THR A 123 4.82 -17.14 -18.68
N TRP A 124 4.75 -15.80 -18.76
CA TRP A 124 5.82 -14.92 -18.31
C TRP A 124 6.08 -15.08 -16.81
N ALA A 125 5.01 -15.07 -15.99
CA ALA A 125 5.10 -15.20 -14.54
C ALA A 125 5.77 -16.51 -14.14
N LEU A 126 5.36 -17.63 -14.72
CA LEU A 126 5.95 -18.93 -14.42
C LEU A 126 7.44 -18.97 -14.81
N GLY A 127 7.78 -18.47 -16.01
CA GLY A 127 9.16 -18.39 -16.48
C GLY A 127 10.04 -17.51 -15.58
N ARG A 128 9.50 -16.42 -15.05
CA ARG A 128 10.19 -15.54 -14.10
C ARG A 128 10.50 -16.26 -12.79
N MET A 129 9.55 -16.99 -12.24
CA MET A 129 9.75 -17.74 -10.99
C MET A 129 10.76 -18.88 -11.12
N PHE A 130 10.77 -19.61 -12.25
CA PHE A 130 11.81 -20.61 -12.53
C PHE A 130 13.20 -19.98 -12.61
N LYS A 131 13.35 -18.86 -13.34
CA LYS A 131 14.63 -18.15 -13.45
C LYS A 131 15.14 -17.62 -12.11
N ALA A 132 14.22 -17.20 -11.23
CA ALA A 132 14.54 -16.75 -9.89
C ALA A 132 14.77 -17.89 -8.89
N GLY A 133 14.60 -19.16 -9.31
CA GLY A 133 14.90 -20.34 -8.50
C GLY A 133 13.82 -20.74 -7.49
N TYR A 134 12.61 -20.20 -7.61
CA TYR A 134 11.49 -20.56 -6.73
C TYR A 134 10.92 -21.96 -7.01
N TYR A 135 11.06 -22.43 -8.26
CA TYR A 135 10.65 -23.76 -8.68
C TYR A 135 11.87 -24.54 -9.16
N LYS A 136 12.02 -25.77 -8.68
CA LYS A 136 13.05 -26.72 -9.06
C LYS A 136 12.47 -27.77 -9.99
#